data_AF-A0A2M6YNU4-F1
#
_entry.id   AF-A0A2M6YNU4-F1
#
_cell.length_a   1.000
_cell.length_b   1.000
_cell.length_c   1.000
_cell.angle_alpha   90.00
_cell.angle_beta   90.00
_cell.angle_gamma   90.00
#
_symmetry.space_group_name_H-M   'P 1'
#
loop_
_entity.id
_entity.type
_entity.pdbx_description
1 polymer ?
#
loop_
_entity_poly.entity_id
_entity_poly.type
_entity_poly.pdbx_seq_one_letter_code
_entity_poly.pdbx_strand_id
1 'polypeptide(L)'
;MKTRLIRIGNSRGIRLPKPLIAQAGLTDVVDLHVRDGAIVIEPASTPRAGWAQAAKDAREREEDSLLDPPATTHFDEQEWEW
;
A
#
# COMPACT_ATOMS: atom_id res chain seq x y z
N MET A 1 -25.35 12.32 -4.92
CA MET A 1 -25.98 11.93 -3.63
C MET A 1 -25.42 12.84 -2.53
N LYS A 2 -26.23 13.27 -1.56
CA LYS A 2 -25.75 13.98 -0.36
C LYS A 2 -25.93 13.07 0.86
N THR A 3 -24.91 12.99 1.70
CA THR A 3 -24.95 12.24 2.97
C THR A 3 -24.51 13.15 4.12
N ARG A 4 -24.69 12.69 5.36
CA ARG A 4 -24.33 13.46 6.55
C ARG A 4 -23.07 12.89 7.20
N LEU A 5 -22.24 13.79 7.72
CA LEU A 5 -21.14 13.44 8.59
C LEU A 5 -21.68 13.18 10.01
N ILE A 6 -21.63 11.94 10.47
CA ILE A 6 -22.11 11.53 11.79
C ILE A 6 -20.95 11.48 12.80
N ARG A 7 -21.27 11.58 14.10
CA ARG A 7 -20.29 11.44 15.19
C ARG A 7 -20.11 9.96 15.54
N ILE A 8 -18.87 9.52 15.67
CA ILE A 8 -18.48 8.17 16.09
C ILE A 8 -17.41 8.35 17.17
N GLY A 9 -17.82 8.45 18.43
CA GLY A 9 -16.91 8.81 19.53
C GLY A 9 -16.24 10.18 19.29
N ASN A 10 -14.90 10.21 19.35
CA ASN A 10 -14.11 11.40 19.02
C ASN A 10 -13.89 11.60 17.52
N SER A 11 -14.31 10.65 16.70
CA SER A 11 -14.17 10.67 15.25
C SER A 11 -15.49 11.05 14.57
N ARG A 12 -15.41 11.20 13.24
CA ARG A 12 -16.55 11.45 12.36
C ARG A 12 -16.58 10.40 11.26
N GLY A 13 -17.77 10.03 10.80
CA GLY A 13 -17.93 9.06 9.72
C GLY A 13 -19.02 9.46 8.74
N ILE A 14 -19.01 8.86 7.56
CA ILE A 14 -20.07 8.96 6.55
C ILE A 14 -20.64 7.57 6.30
N ARG A 15 -21.94 7.49 5.97
CA ARG A 15 -22.56 6.23 5.55
C ARG A 15 -22.40 6.09 4.04
N LEU A 16 -21.64 5.09 3.60
CA LEU A 16 -21.47 4.72 2.20
C LEU A 16 -22.54 3.68 1.81
N PRO A 17 -23.37 3.94 0.79
CA PRO A 17 -24.27 2.94 0.22
C PRO A 17 -23.49 1.73 -0.32
N LYS A 18 -24.05 0.52 -0.12
CA LYS A 18 -23.47 -0.73 -0.65
C LYS A 18 -23.09 -0.67 -2.14
N PRO A 19 -23.90 -0.06 -3.04
CA PRO A 19 -23.52 0.06 -4.44
C PRO A 19 -22.23 0.84 -4.67
N LEU A 20 -21.96 1.90 -3.89
CA LEU A 20 -20.73 2.68 -4.04
C LEU A 20 -19.51 1.92 -3.52
N ILE A 21 -19.65 1.17 -2.43
CA ILE A 21 -18.60 0.29 -1.90
C ILE A 21 -18.20 -0.75 -2.97
N ALA A 22 -19.20 -1.39 -3.58
CA ALA A 22 -18.98 -2.40 -4.62
C ALA A 22 -18.37 -1.80 -5.91
N GLN A 23 -18.88 -0.67 -6.38
CA GLN A 23 -18.36 0.00 -7.58
C GLN A 23 -16.93 0.51 -7.41
N ALA A 24 -16.57 0.97 -6.21
CA ALA A 24 -15.22 1.42 -5.89
C ALA A 24 -14.27 0.28 -5.48
N GLY A 25 -14.75 -0.96 -5.40
CA GLY A 25 -13.93 -2.12 -5.02
C GLY A 25 -13.40 -2.08 -3.59
N LEU A 26 -14.05 -1.33 -2.68
CA LEU A 26 -13.59 -1.18 -1.31
C LEU A 26 -13.76 -2.49 -0.53
N THR A 27 -12.76 -2.83 0.29
CA THR A 27 -12.77 -3.97 1.21
C THR A 27 -12.88 -3.47 2.66
N ASP A 28 -12.58 -4.32 3.64
CA ASP A 28 -12.61 -3.95 5.06
C ASP A 28 -11.50 -2.97 5.45
N VAL A 29 -10.42 -2.91 4.66
CA VAL A 29 -9.29 -1.99 4.87
C VAL A 29 -9.19 -1.06 3.68
N VAL A 30 -9.13 0.24 3.95
CA VAL A 30 -9.10 1.30 2.95
C VAL A 30 -8.02 2.31 3.30
N ASP A 31 -7.42 2.89 2.28
CA ASP A 31 -6.51 4.03 2.43
C ASP A 31 -7.32 5.33 2.32
N LEU A 32 -6.99 6.32 3.15
CA LEU A 32 -7.59 7.65 3.13
C LEU A 32 -6.51 8.70 2.96
N HIS A 33 -6.69 9.58 1.99
CA HIS A 33 -5.81 10.74 1.79
C HIS A 33 -6.60 11.97 1.33
N VAL A 34 -6.02 13.16 1.54
CA VAL A 34 -6.64 14.42 1.12
C VAL A 34 -6.04 14.85 -0.21
N ARG A 35 -6.90 15.12 -1.20
CA ARG A 35 -6.52 15.64 -2.50
C ARG A 35 -7.52 16.69 -2.92
N ASP A 36 -7.02 17.87 -3.30
CA ASP A 36 -7.83 18.97 -3.84
C ASP A 36 -9.05 19.36 -2.96
N GLY A 37 -8.87 19.34 -1.64
CA GLY A 37 -9.93 19.64 -0.67
C GLY A 37 -10.97 18.53 -0.47
N ALA A 38 -10.76 17.36 -1.08
CA ALA A 38 -11.59 16.17 -0.91
C ALA A 38 -10.84 15.07 -0.15
N ILE A 39 -11.59 14.23 0.57
CA ILE A 39 -11.07 12.96 1.10
C ILE A 39 -11.29 11.91 0.02
N VAL A 40 -10.22 11.31 -0.46
CA VAL A 40 -10.22 10.16 -1.36
C VAL A 40 -10.16 8.90 -0.50
N ILE A 41 -11.02 7.93 -0.81
CA ILE A 41 -11.08 6.62 -0.17
C ILE A 41 -10.87 5.59 -1.25
N GLU A 42 -9.85 4.76 -1.10
CA GLU A 42 -9.49 3.72 -2.07
C GLU A 42 -9.22 2.39 -1.37
N PRO A 43 -9.33 1.25 -2.07
CA PRO A 43 -9.00 -0.05 -1.49
C PRO A 43 -7.55 -0.03 -0.99
N ALA A 44 -7.31 -0.53 0.22
CA ALA A 44 -5.95 -0.53 0.75
C ALA A 44 -5.05 -1.38 -0.15
N SER A 45 -3.89 -0.82 -0.51
CA SER A 45 -2.88 -1.59 -1.23
C SER A 45 -2.35 -2.71 -0.32
N THR A 46 -2.15 -3.91 -0.88
CA THR A 46 -1.49 -4.96 -0.10
C THR A 46 -0.01 -4.64 0.02
N PRO A 47 0.63 -4.88 1.17
CA PRO A 47 2.09 -4.74 1.28
C PRO A 47 2.77 -5.53 0.16
N ARG A 48 3.63 -4.85 -0.59
CA ARG A 48 4.36 -5.41 -1.74
C ARG A 48 3.48 -5.82 -2.93
N ALA A 49 2.25 -5.30 -3.02
CA ALA A 49 1.47 -5.38 -4.25
C ALA A 49 2.31 -4.91 -5.45
N GLY A 50 2.36 -5.72 -6.50
CA GLY A 50 3.12 -5.39 -7.70
C GLY A 50 4.63 -5.59 -7.61
N TRP A 51 5.22 -5.89 -6.44
CA TRP A 51 6.68 -6.08 -6.33
C TRP A 51 7.19 -7.22 -7.19
N ALA A 52 6.45 -8.33 -7.26
CA ALA A 52 6.84 -9.46 -8.10
C ALA A 52 6.90 -9.09 -9.58
N GLN A 53 6.00 -8.21 -10.05
CA GLN A 53 6.04 -7.72 -11.43
C GLN A 53 7.16 -6.70 -11.61
N ALA A 54 7.30 -5.75 -10.69
CA ALA A 54 8.38 -4.76 -10.71
C ALA A 54 9.77 -5.42 -10.73
N ALA A 55 9.97 -6.51 -9.99
CA ALA A 55 11.22 -7.27 -10.00
C ALA A 55 11.48 -7.96 -11.35
N LYS A 56 10.45 -8.49 -12.01
CA LYS A 56 10.56 -9.05 -13.37
C LYS A 56 10.90 -7.97 -14.39
N ASP A 57 10.20 -6.83 -14.33
CA ASP A 57 10.42 -5.70 -15.22
C ASP A 57 11.84 -5.13 -15.03
N ALA A 58 12.32 -5.02 -13.79
CA ALA A 58 13.69 -4.59 -13.49
C ALA A 58 14.73 -5.55 -14.09
N ARG A 59 14.51 -6.86 -13.99
CA ARG A 59 15.37 -7.87 -14.63
C ARG A 59 15.37 -7.76 -16.16
N GLU A 60 14.20 -7.59 -16.76
CA GLU A 60 14.06 -7.43 -18.22
C GLU A 60 14.77 -6.19 -18.74
N ARG A 61 14.91 -5.15 -17.89
CA ARG A 61 15.64 -3.91 -18.19
C ARG A 61 17.10 -3.93 -17.75
N GLU A 62 17.58 -5.03 -17.15
CA GLU A 62 18.93 -5.14 -16.57
C GLU A 62 19.20 -4.11 -15.45
N GLU A 63 18.15 -3.67 -14.76
CA GLU A 63 18.19 -2.73 -13.63
C GLU A 63 18.34 -3.44 -12.27
N ASP A 64 18.58 -4.76 -12.26
CA ASP A 64 18.70 -5.60 -11.06
C ASP A 64 20.15 -5.78 -10.55
N SER A 65 21.10 -5.03 -11.09
CA SER A 65 22.50 -5.06 -10.65
C SER A 65 22.72 -4.35 -9.30
N LEU A 66 23.68 -4.83 -8.51
CA LEU A 66 24.12 -4.15 -7.30
C LEU A 66 24.71 -2.77 -7.65
N LEU A 67 24.36 -1.76 -6.85
CA LEU A 67 24.93 -0.40 -6.98
C LEU A 67 26.41 -0.36 -6.58
N ASP A 68 26.76 -1.13 -5.55
CA ASP A 68 28.11 -1.28 -5.04
C ASP A 68 28.63 -2.70 -5.32
N PRO A 69 29.96 -2.87 -5.46
CA PRO A 69 30.55 -4.20 -5.46
C PRO A 69 30.15 -4.96 -4.18
N PRO A 70 29.90 -6.27 -4.27
CA PRO A 70 29.62 -7.07 -3.08
C PRO A 70 30.81 -6.96 -2.11
N ALA A 71 30.50 -6.56 -0.88
CA ALA A 71 31.46 -6.51 0.21
C ALA A 71 31.26 -7.72 1.13
N THR A 72 32.35 -8.29 1.61
CA THR A 72 32.29 -9.30 2.68
C THR A 72 31.69 -8.69 3.94
N THR A 73 30.77 -9.42 4.53
CA THR A 73 30.11 -9.07 5.77
C THR A 73 30.47 -10.07 6.85
N HIS A 74 30.24 -9.73 8.12
CA HIS A 74 30.45 -10.65 9.24
C HIS A 74 29.63 -11.95 9.09
N PHE A 75 28.50 -11.90 8.38
CA PHE A 75 27.67 -13.08 8.10
C PHE A 75 28.28 -14.05 7.08
N ASP A 76 29.29 -13.62 6.32
CA ASP A 76 30.05 -14.51 5.43
C ASP A 76 31.13 -15.30 6.20
N GLU A 77 31.50 -14.82 7.39
CA GLU A 77 32.57 -15.39 8.22
C GLU A 77 32.04 -16.20 9.40
N GLN A 78 30.87 -15.84 9.93
CA GLN A 78 30.30 -16.41 11.14
C GLN A 78 28.81 -16.71 10.95
N GLU A 79 28.42 -17.92 11.33
CA GLU A 79 27.01 -18.33 11.39
C GLU A 79 26.24 -17.44 12.36
N TRP A 80 24.98 -17.18 12.03
CA TRP A 80 24.13 -16.37 12.89
C TRP A 80 23.70 -17.16 14.14
N GLU A 81 23.93 -16.58 15.33
CA GLU A 81 23.38 -17.06 16.60
C GLU A 81 22.15 -16.23 17.03
N TRP A 82 21.08 -16.93 17.45
CA TRP A 82 19.82 -16.36 17.93
C TRP A 82 19.84 -16.03 19.42
#